data_AF-A0A7Y2MW20-F1
#
_entry.id   AF-A0A7Y2MW20-F1
#
_cell.length_a   1.000
_cell.length_b   1.000
_cell.length_c   1.000
_cell.angle_alpha   90.00
_cell.angle_beta   90.00
_cell.angle_gamma   90.00
#
_symmetry.space_group_name_H-M   'P 1'
#
loop_
_entity.id
_entity.type
_entity.pdbx_description
1 polymer ?
#
loop_
_entity_poly.entity_id
_entity_poly.type
_entity_poly.pdbx_seq_one_letter_code
_entity_poly.pdbx_strand_id
1 'polypeptide(L)'
;MRGVREALAGMLGRASRRRAHERSRRGRTTGVAREPAAAPSIALLLAVDREYRGKADAEALPLIAPRRFNPSGRAWLPIMHTDREGWHMTALFSNTARAHELDRTHDWVVIYADEHDGHEQRYTVVTEYRGDLAGERVVRGRESECRAHYSGG
;
A
#
# COMPACT_ATOMS: atom_id res chain seq x y z
N MET A 1 -8.25 -9.24 -31.87
CA MET A 1 -8.55 -9.19 -30.42
C MET A 1 -7.23 -9.26 -29.66
N ARG A 2 -6.80 -8.17 -29.01
CA ARG A 2 -5.60 -8.12 -28.16
C ARG A 2 -5.92 -7.35 -26.87
N GLY A 3 -5.56 -7.99 -25.76
CA GLY A 3 -6.05 -7.78 -24.40
C GLY A 3 -5.93 -6.35 -23.86
N VAL A 4 -7.04 -5.92 -23.26
CA VAL A 4 -7.23 -4.66 -22.54
C VAL A 4 -6.31 -4.64 -21.31
N ARG A 5 -5.41 -3.67 -21.26
CA ARG A 5 -4.61 -3.32 -20.07
C ARG A 5 -5.57 -2.84 -18.97
N GLU A 6 -5.69 -3.63 -17.91
CA GLU A 6 -6.65 -3.41 -16.83
C GLU A 6 -6.17 -2.32 -15.84
N ALA A 7 -6.86 -1.19 -15.88
CA ALA A 7 -6.57 0.00 -15.12
C ALA A 7 -7.11 -0.05 -13.68
N LEU A 8 -6.21 0.08 -12.69
CA LEU A 8 -6.50 0.71 -11.40
C LEU A 8 -5.83 2.11 -11.26
N ALA A 9 -5.25 2.66 -12.34
CA ALA A 9 -4.51 3.92 -12.33
C ALA A 9 -5.33 5.17 -12.71
N GLY A 10 -6.67 5.10 -12.71
CA GLY A 10 -7.50 6.09 -13.41
C GLY A 10 -7.98 7.32 -12.62
N MET A 11 -7.83 7.39 -11.30
CA MET A 11 -8.63 8.38 -10.53
C MET A 11 -8.04 8.90 -9.21
N LEU A 12 -6.71 9.08 -9.10
CA LEU A 12 -6.14 9.77 -7.91
C LEU A 12 -5.16 10.90 -8.23
N GLY A 13 -4.76 11.08 -9.49
CA GLY A 13 -3.90 12.18 -9.89
C GLY A 13 -4.69 13.47 -10.11
N ARG A 14 -4.67 14.41 -9.14
CA ARG A 14 -4.52 15.88 -9.34
C ARG A 14 -4.94 16.75 -8.13
N ALA A 15 -5.79 16.27 -7.22
CA ALA A 15 -6.31 17.13 -6.14
C ALA A 15 -5.49 17.12 -4.83
N SER A 16 -4.72 16.07 -4.56
CA SER A 16 -3.87 15.95 -3.35
C SER A 16 -2.57 16.76 -3.43
N ARG A 17 -2.06 17.01 -4.64
CA ARG A 17 -0.76 17.66 -4.88
C ARG A 17 -0.62 19.09 -4.33
N ARG A 18 -1.72 19.84 -4.15
CA ARG A 18 -1.64 21.25 -3.72
C ARG A 18 -1.54 21.47 -2.21
N ARG A 19 -1.93 20.51 -1.36
CA ARG A 19 -1.94 20.71 0.10
C ARG A 19 -0.66 20.27 0.82
N ALA A 20 0.17 19.45 0.18
CA ALA A 20 1.40 18.91 0.78
C ALA A 20 2.59 19.89 0.73
N HIS A 21 2.59 20.85 -0.21
CA HIS A 21 3.76 21.72 -0.44
C HIS A 21 4.05 22.73 0.69
N GLU A 22 3.04 23.05 1.52
CA GLU A 22 3.21 24.04 2.60
C GLU A 22 3.75 23.45 3.91
N ARG A 23 3.56 22.15 4.18
CA ARG A 23 3.94 21.55 5.47
C ARG A 23 5.41 21.12 5.54
N SER A 24 6.05 20.81 4.41
CA SER A 24 7.45 20.35 4.36
C SER A 24 8.51 21.44 4.57
N ARG A 25 8.15 22.71 4.80
CA ARG A 25 9.12 23.80 4.99
C ARG A 25 9.58 24.04 6.43
N ARG A 26 9.00 23.37 7.44
CA ARG A 26 9.30 23.64 8.88
C ARG A 26 10.14 22.60 9.61
N GLY A 27 10.61 21.53 8.96
CA GLY A 27 11.19 20.37 9.66
C GLY A 27 12.58 19.92 9.22
N ARG A 28 13.44 20.78 8.65
CA ARG A 28 14.80 20.37 8.25
C ARG A 28 15.83 20.69 9.31
N THR A 29 16.04 19.75 10.23
CA THR A 29 17.31 19.61 10.97
C THR A 29 17.98 18.30 10.56
N THR A 30 19.16 18.45 9.95
CA THR A 30 20.28 17.49 9.86
C THR A 30 19.96 16.00 9.65
N GLY A 31 20.17 15.50 8.43
CA GLY A 31 20.22 14.07 8.14
C GLY A 31 20.95 13.81 6.83
N VAL A 32 21.96 12.93 6.87
CA VAL A 32 22.78 12.46 5.76
C VAL A 32 21.91 12.22 4.52
N ALA A 33 22.33 12.75 3.36
CA ALA A 33 21.66 12.53 2.09
C ALA A 33 21.66 11.03 1.79
N ARG A 34 20.57 10.34 2.13
CA ARG A 34 20.32 8.95 1.78
C ARG A 34 20.13 8.92 0.27
N GLU A 35 20.95 8.14 -0.43
CA GLU A 35 20.70 7.85 -1.85
C GLU A 35 19.24 7.40 -2.01
N PRO A 36 18.54 7.85 -3.06
CA PRO A 36 17.16 7.44 -3.27
C PRO A 36 17.11 5.92 -3.36
N ALA A 37 16.45 5.30 -2.39
CA ALA A 37 16.29 3.86 -2.39
C ALA A 37 15.36 3.51 -3.55
N ALA A 38 15.79 2.65 -4.48
CA ALA A 38 15.00 2.31 -5.66
C ALA A 38 13.60 1.72 -5.33
N ALA A 39 13.38 1.27 -4.09
CA ALA A 39 12.13 0.75 -3.58
C ALA A 39 11.99 1.01 -2.06
N PRO A 40 10.75 1.08 -1.52
CA PRO A 40 10.52 1.07 -0.08
C PRO A 40 11.11 -0.16 0.61
N SER A 41 11.58 -0.01 1.85
CA SER A 41 12.04 -1.14 2.66
C SER A 41 10.88 -2.08 3.04
N ILE A 42 11.19 -3.35 3.31
CA ILE A 42 10.19 -4.29 3.85
C ILE A 42 9.59 -3.79 5.15
N ALA A 43 10.43 -3.29 6.07
CA ALA A 43 9.99 -2.74 7.34
C ALA A 43 8.96 -1.60 7.16
N LEU A 44 9.20 -0.70 6.20
CA LEU A 44 8.28 0.39 5.90
C LEU A 44 6.94 -0.11 5.34
N LEU A 45 6.98 -1.06 4.38
CA LEU A 45 5.77 -1.64 3.82
C LEU A 45 4.93 -2.38 4.87
N LEU A 46 5.57 -3.15 5.75
CA LEU A 46 4.90 -3.87 6.84
C LEU A 46 4.36 -2.93 7.93
N ALA A 47 5.03 -1.80 8.19
CA ALA A 47 4.51 -0.78 9.09
C ALA A 47 3.25 -0.10 8.54
N VAL A 48 3.24 0.21 7.23
CA VAL A 48 2.06 0.76 6.54
C VAL A 48 0.91 -0.25 6.50
N ASP A 49 1.19 -1.53 6.22
CA ASP A 49 0.21 -2.62 6.29
C ASP A 49 -0.47 -2.71 7.66
N ARG A 50 0.33 -2.75 8.73
CA ARG A 50 -0.16 -2.85 10.11
C ARG A 50 -1.05 -1.66 10.49
N GLU A 51 -0.62 -0.45 10.17
CA GLU A 51 -1.40 0.75 10.46
C GLU A 51 -2.70 0.79 9.65
N TYR A 52 -2.63 0.48 8.35
CA TYR A 52 -3.81 0.44 7.50
C TYR A 52 -4.85 -0.51 8.08
N ARG A 53 -4.45 -1.74 8.40
CA ARG A 53 -5.35 -2.75 8.98
C ARG A 53 -5.94 -2.29 10.30
N GLY A 54 -5.12 -1.79 11.23
CA GLY A 54 -5.61 -1.30 12.51
C GLY A 54 -6.61 -0.14 12.38
N LYS A 55 -6.40 0.79 11.44
CA LYS A 55 -7.34 1.89 11.17
C LYS A 55 -8.59 1.42 10.41
N ALA A 56 -8.46 0.44 9.52
CA ALA A 56 -9.59 -0.14 8.81
C ALA A 56 -10.51 -0.90 9.78
N ASP A 57 -9.93 -1.71 10.68
CA ASP A 57 -10.65 -2.45 11.72
C ASP A 57 -11.35 -1.51 12.71
N ALA A 58 -10.75 -0.35 12.99
CA ALA A 58 -11.35 0.70 13.82
C ALA A 58 -12.33 1.62 13.07
N GLU A 59 -12.65 1.32 11.81
CA GLU A 59 -13.51 2.14 10.93
C GLU A 59 -13.08 3.62 10.83
N ALA A 60 -11.77 3.89 10.99
CA ALA A 60 -11.20 5.23 11.10
C ALA A 60 -10.68 5.78 9.76
N LEU A 61 -10.96 5.11 8.65
CA LEU A 61 -10.49 5.47 7.31
C LEU A 61 -11.63 5.99 6.43
N PRO A 62 -11.36 6.95 5.52
CA PRO A 62 -12.31 7.31 4.49
C PRO A 62 -12.61 6.11 3.59
N LEU A 63 -13.85 6.02 3.13
CA LEU A 63 -14.31 4.97 2.23
C LEU A 63 -14.41 5.50 0.80
N ILE A 64 -14.05 4.66 -0.18
CA ILE A 64 -14.27 4.92 -1.60
C ILE A 64 -15.27 3.92 -2.18
N ALA A 65 -15.91 4.31 -3.27
CA ALA A 65 -16.73 3.42 -4.09
C ALA A 65 -15.84 2.78 -5.16
N PRO A 66 -15.40 1.52 -5.00
CA PRO A 66 -14.57 0.89 -6.02
C PRO A 66 -15.39 0.67 -7.30
N ARG A 67 -14.72 0.71 -8.45
CA ARG A 67 -15.35 0.54 -9.77
C ARG A 67 -15.71 -0.92 -10.08
N ARG A 68 -14.96 -1.87 -9.52
CA ARG A 68 -15.14 -3.32 -9.70
C ARG A 68 -15.77 -3.92 -8.46
N PHE A 69 -16.51 -5.01 -8.63
CA PHE A 69 -17.19 -5.72 -7.54
C PHE A 69 -18.06 -4.79 -6.66
N ASN A 70 -18.66 -3.77 -7.28
CA ASN A 70 -19.54 -2.83 -6.60
C ASN A 70 -20.77 -2.51 -7.46
N PRO A 71 -21.71 -3.47 -7.63
CA PRO A 71 -22.92 -3.23 -8.42
C PRO A 71 -23.77 -2.08 -7.86
N SER A 72 -23.71 -1.85 -6.55
CA SER A 72 -24.46 -0.80 -5.85
C SER A 72 -23.87 0.61 -5.98
N GLY A 73 -22.63 0.74 -6.44
CA GLY A 73 -21.91 2.02 -6.50
C GLY A 73 -21.65 2.69 -5.15
N ARG A 74 -21.85 1.99 -4.02
CA ARG A 74 -21.69 2.55 -2.67
C ARG A 74 -20.21 2.63 -2.27
N ALA A 75 -19.87 3.58 -1.40
CA ALA A 75 -18.56 3.64 -0.77
C ALA A 75 -18.48 2.60 0.34
N TRP A 76 -17.54 1.67 0.23
CA TRP A 76 -17.37 0.58 1.19
C TRP A 76 -15.91 0.15 1.39
N LEU A 77 -14.99 0.60 0.52
CA LEU A 77 -13.60 0.17 0.57
C LEU A 77 -12.75 1.22 1.33
N PRO A 78 -12.12 0.86 2.46
CA PRO A 78 -11.26 1.77 3.19
C PRO A 78 -9.98 2.10 2.41
N ILE A 79 -9.62 3.38 2.38
CA ILE A 79 -8.38 3.87 1.75
C ILE A 79 -7.57 4.70 2.73
N MET A 80 -6.26 4.48 2.77
CA MET A 80 -5.32 5.29 3.55
C MET A 80 -4.28 5.92 2.63
N HIS A 81 -4.00 7.20 2.85
CA HIS A 81 -2.85 7.91 2.26
C HIS A 81 -1.87 8.26 3.37
N THR A 82 -0.57 8.07 3.14
CA THR A 82 0.48 8.38 4.12
C THR A 82 1.78 8.75 3.43
N ASP A 83 2.53 9.66 4.04
CA ASP A 83 3.84 10.11 3.55
C ASP A 83 4.89 9.69 4.57
N ARG A 84 5.83 8.81 4.17
CA ARG A 84 6.84 8.24 5.08
C ARG A 84 8.15 7.95 4.37
N GLU A 85 9.26 8.29 5.02
CA GLU A 85 10.61 8.04 4.52
C GLU A 85 10.83 8.49 3.06
N GLY A 86 10.17 9.58 2.63
CA GLY A 86 10.28 10.12 1.27
C GLY A 86 9.27 9.56 0.24
N TRP A 87 8.48 8.56 0.63
CA TRP A 87 7.45 7.93 -0.20
C TRP A 87 6.07 8.48 0.10
N HIS A 88 5.31 8.80 -0.96
CA HIS A 88 3.86 8.95 -0.86
C HIS A 88 3.25 7.57 -1.09
N MET A 89 2.39 7.13 -0.17
CA MET A 89 1.82 5.79 -0.21
C MET A 89 0.30 5.82 -0.11
N THR A 90 -0.33 4.93 -0.87
CA THR A 90 -1.76 4.64 -0.77
C THR A 90 -1.96 3.17 -0.48
N ALA A 91 -2.64 2.86 0.64
CA ALA A 91 -2.96 1.50 1.05
C ALA A 91 -4.47 1.25 1.00
N LEU A 92 -4.85 0.08 0.48
CA LEU A 92 -6.23 -0.40 0.47
C LEU A 92 -6.28 -1.93 0.39
N PHE A 93 -7.39 -2.51 0.83
CA PHE A 93 -7.68 -3.93 0.63
C PHE A 93 -7.82 -4.29 -0.86
N SER A 94 -7.33 -5.48 -1.22
CA SER A 94 -7.41 -6.01 -2.59
C SER A 94 -8.85 -6.34 -2.95
N ASN A 95 -9.36 -5.65 -3.97
CA ASN A 95 -10.70 -5.88 -4.51
C ASN A 95 -10.65 -6.62 -5.86
N THR A 96 -9.86 -7.70 -5.93
CA THR A 96 -9.67 -8.51 -7.15
C THR A 96 -10.46 -9.80 -7.07
N ALA A 97 -10.87 -10.38 -8.23
CA ALA A 97 -11.62 -11.65 -8.29
C ALA A 97 -10.97 -12.74 -7.43
N ARG A 98 -9.65 -12.88 -7.54
CA ARG A 98 -8.87 -13.86 -6.78
C ARG A 98 -8.92 -13.64 -5.26
N ALA A 99 -8.95 -12.38 -4.80
CA ALA A 99 -9.09 -12.10 -3.37
C ALA A 99 -10.48 -12.48 -2.85
N HIS A 100 -11.52 -12.30 -3.68
CA HIS A 100 -12.89 -12.75 -3.38
C HIS A 100 -13.01 -14.28 -3.39
N GLU A 101 -12.48 -14.94 -4.41
CA GLU A 101 -12.50 -16.42 -4.53
C GLU A 101 -11.83 -17.12 -3.35
N LEU A 102 -10.80 -16.49 -2.77
CA LEU A 102 -10.05 -17.03 -1.63
C LEU A 102 -10.56 -16.53 -0.27
N ASP A 103 -11.63 -15.72 -0.25
CA ASP A 103 -12.14 -15.04 0.95
C ASP A 103 -11.06 -14.26 1.73
N ARG A 104 -10.16 -13.59 0.99
CA ARG A 104 -9.01 -12.83 1.51
C ARG A 104 -9.11 -11.32 1.25
N THR A 105 -10.31 -10.83 0.98
CA THR A 105 -10.58 -9.41 0.71
C THR A 105 -10.16 -8.51 1.86
N HIS A 106 -10.22 -8.99 3.11
CA HIS A 106 -9.79 -8.26 4.31
C HIS A 106 -8.38 -8.63 4.79
N ASP A 107 -7.65 -9.44 4.03
CA ASP A 107 -6.30 -9.89 4.38
C ASP A 107 -5.23 -9.29 3.45
N TRP A 108 -5.53 -9.18 2.16
CA TRP A 108 -4.57 -8.72 1.16
C TRP A 108 -4.60 -7.20 1.07
N VAL A 109 -3.50 -6.55 1.46
CA VAL A 109 -3.35 -5.10 1.37
C VAL A 109 -2.48 -4.78 0.16
N VAL A 110 -2.99 -3.92 -0.72
CA VAL A 110 -2.24 -3.37 -1.85
C VAL A 110 -1.72 -2.00 -1.46
N ILE A 111 -0.42 -1.80 -1.59
CA ILE A 111 0.27 -0.52 -1.33
C ILE A 111 0.81 -0.01 -2.66
N TYR A 112 0.33 1.16 -3.06
CA TYR A 112 0.92 1.97 -4.11
C TYR A 112 1.91 2.92 -3.47
N ALA A 113 3.14 2.98 -3.98
CA ALA A 113 4.19 3.85 -3.48
C ALA A 113 4.81 4.62 -4.65
N ASP A 114 4.84 5.94 -4.54
CA ASP A 114 5.50 6.82 -5.50
C ASP A 114 6.56 7.69 -4.80
N GLU A 115 7.75 7.70 -5.38
CA GLU A 115 8.71 8.76 -5.13
C GLU A 115 8.27 10.00 -5.90
N HIS A 116 8.65 11.18 -5.38
CA HIS A 116 8.22 12.48 -5.87
C HIS A 116 8.41 12.70 -7.40
N ASP A 117 9.25 11.91 -8.07
CA ASP A 117 9.57 11.97 -9.51
C ASP A 117 8.82 10.96 -10.40
N GLY A 118 7.79 10.25 -9.89
CA GLY A 118 6.67 9.80 -10.74
C GLY A 118 6.64 8.34 -11.20
N HIS A 119 7.45 7.46 -10.61
CA HIS A 119 7.30 6.01 -10.80
C HIS A 119 6.46 5.40 -9.68
N GLU A 120 5.20 5.09 -9.97
CA GLU A 120 4.31 4.36 -9.05
C GLU A 120 4.70 2.87 -9.04
N GLN A 121 5.05 2.37 -7.86
CA GLN A 121 5.36 0.98 -7.58
C GLN A 121 4.20 0.36 -6.80
N ARG A 122 3.93 -0.93 -7.05
CA ARG A 122 2.82 -1.64 -6.40
C ARG A 122 3.35 -2.84 -5.62
N TYR A 123 2.94 -2.92 -4.36
CA TYR A 123 3.26 -3.99 -3.43
C TYR A 123 1.96 -4.66 -2.95
N THR A 124 2.02 -5.97 -2.69
CA THR A 124 0.89 -6.69 -2.09
C THR A 124 1.39 -7.40 -0.85
N VAL A 125 0.84 -7.00 0.30
CA VAL A 125 1.13 -7.59 1.61
C VAL A 125 0.01 -8.55 1.96
N VAL A 126 0.37 -9.76 2.37
CA VAL A 126 -0.59 -10.81 2.71
C VAL A 126 -0.13 -11.58 3.94
N THR A 127 -1.04 -12.36 4.52
CA THR A 127 -0.66 -13.35 5.53
C THR A 127 -0.12 -14.58 4.80
N GLU A 128 1.07 -15.05 5.20
CA GLU A 128 1.62 -16.31 4.72
C GLU A 128 1.01 -17.48 5.49
N TYR A 129 0.64 -18.54 4.78
CA TYR A 129 -0.01 -19.71 5.38
C TYR A 129 0.88 -20.95 5.37
N ARG A 130 2.05 -20.90 4.73
CA ARG A 130 2.93 -22.06 4.56
C ARG A 130 4.41 -21.71 4.76
N GLY A 131 5.19 -22.70 5.16
CA GLY A 131 6.63 -22.59 5.36
C GLY A 131 7.01 -21.76 6.59
N ASP A 132 8.27 -21.37 6.66
CA ASP A 132 8.87 -20.78 7.87
C ASP A 132 8.37 -19.37 8.20
N LEU A 133 7.60 -18.74 7.29
CA LEU A 133 6.93 -17.46 7.53
C LEU A 133 5.43 -17.61 7.79
N ALA A 134 4.94 -18.83 8.02
CA ALA A 134 3.53 -19.06 8.28
C ALA A 134 3.04 -18.24 9.50
N GLY A 135 1.92 -17.53 9.32
CA GLY A 135 1.36 -16.60 10.30
C GLY A 135 1.88 -15.16 10.15
N GLU A 136 2.97 -14.93 9.42
CA GLU A 136 3.56 -13.62 9.26
C GLU A 136 2.97 -12.82 8.09
N ARG A 137 3.18 -11.51 8.14
CA ARG A 137 2.86 -10.59 7.04
C ARG A 137 4.03 -10.54 6.07
N VAL A 138 3.78 -10.84 4.79
CA VAL A 138 4.82 -10.92 3.77
C VAL A 138 4.48 -10.08 2.55
N VAL A 139 5.50 -9.45 1.96
CA VAL A 139 5.39 -8.74 0.68
C VAL A 139 5.60 -9.73 -0.45
N ARG A 140 4.58 -9.96 -1.27
CA ARG A 140 4.63 -10.91 -2.38
C ARG A 140 5.72 -10.54 -3.38
N GLY A 141 6.56 -11.52 -3.75
CA GLY A 141 7.71 -11.36 -4.64
C GLY A 141 8.97 -10.84 -3.94
N ARG A 142 8.93 -10.60 -2.62
CA ARG A 142 10.08 -10.19 -1.79
C ARG A 142 10.20 -11.06 -0.54
N GLU A 143 9.85 -12.34 -0.65
CA GLU A 143 9.79 -13.29 0.46
C GLU A 143 11.14 -13.49 1.15
N SER A 144 12.24 -13.51 0.39
CA SER A 144 13.60 -13.61 0.95
C SER A 144 13.96 -12.40 1.83
N GLU A 145 13.56 -11.20 1.43
CA GLU A 145 13.77 -9.98 2.22
C GLU A 145 12.88 -9.96 3.47
N CYS A 146 11.65 -10.49 3.37
CA CYS A 146 10.78 -10.68 4.53
C CYS A 146 11.41 -11.65 5.52
N ARG A 147 11.98 -12.76 5.04
CA ARG A 147 12.70 -13.71 5.90
C ARG A 147 13.86 -13.03 6.62
N ALA A 148 14.67 -12.24 5.91
CA ALA A 148 15.76 -11.48 6.52
C ALA A 148 15.25 -10.50 7.60
N HIS A 149 14.13 -9.81 7.34
CA HIS A 149 13.49 -8.90 8.29
C HIS A 149 13.06 -9.60 9.58
N TYR A 150 12.46 -10.79 9.47
CA TYR A 150 11.99 -11.55 10.64
C TYR A 150 13.10 -12.31 11.37
N SER A 151 14.16 -12.73 10.68
CA SER A 151 15.31 -13.39 11.31
C SER A 151 16.25 -12.44 12.04
N GLY A 152 16.20 -11.14 11.73
CA GLY A 152 17.07 -10.10 12.30
C GLY A 152 16.39 -9.19 13.31
N GLY A 153 15.17 -9.54 13.75
CA GLY A 153 14.39 -8.84 14.77
C GLY A 153 14.61 -9.37 16.17
#